data_AF-A0A5E5Q711-F1
#
_entry.id   AF-A0A5E5Q711-F1
#
_cell.length_a   1.000
_cell.length_b   1.000
_cell.length_c   1.000
_cell.angle_alpha   90.00
_cell.angle_beta   90.00
_cell.angle_gamma   90.00
#
_symmetry.space_group_name_H-M   'P 1'
#
loop_
_entity.id
_entity.type
_entity.pdbx_description
1 polymer ?
#
loop_
_entity_poly.entity_id
_entity_poly.type
_entity_poly.pdbx_seq_one_letter_code
_entity_poly.pdbx_strand_id
1 'polypeptide(L)'
;MPSKLATKLEQYKLNEPVKITDRGIHYQQNYNIAGGQSWSNSFSKTSNRAFNWSRGAHGLRHTYAQERMKEIRAETQEIALTIVSQEMGHFRPDITLTYLR
;
A
#
# COMPACT_ATOMS: atom_id res chain seq x y z
N MET A 1 -7.35 -0.65 -13.65
CA MET A 1 -7.70 -1.32 -12.38
C MET A 1 -8.50 -2.59 -12.70
N PRO A 2 -8.32 -3.71 -11.99
CA PRO A 2 -9.14 -4.90 -12.20
C PRO A 2 -10.63 -4.57 -12.09
N SER A 3 -11.45 -5.03 -13.04
CA SER A 3 -12.86 -4.62 -13.19
C SER A 3 -13.68 -4.83 -11.91
N LYS A 4 -13.52 -5.98 -11.24
CA LYS A 4 -14.20 -6.29 -9.98
C LYS A 4 -13.86 -5.31 -8.86
N LEU A 5 -12.59 -4.90 -8.75
CA LEU A 5 -12.16 -3.96 -7.73
C LEU A 5 -12.71 -2.56 -8.01
N ALA A 6 -12.68 -2.14 -9.28
CA ALA A 6 -13.26 -0.86 -9.70
C ALA A 6 -14.76 -0.80 -9.40
N THR A 7 -15.53 -1.85 -9.75
CA THR A 7 -16.96 -1.94 -9.41
C THR A 7 -17.19 -1.85 -7.91
N LYS A 8 -16.38 -2.53 -7.10
CA LYS A 8 -16.51 -2.47 -5.63
C LYS A 8 -16.18 -1.08 -5.09
N LEU A 9 -15.17 -0.41 -5.63
CA LEU A 9 -14.80 0.95 -5.23
C LEU A 9 -15.92 1.95 -5.48
N GLU A 10 -16.59 1.87 -6.64
CA GLU A 10 -17.71 2.76 -6.99
C GLU A 10 -18.90 2.64 -6.02
N GLN A 11 -19.08 1.50 -5.34
CA GLN A 11 -20.10 1.35 -4.29
C GLN A 11 -19.86 2.25 -3.06
N TYR A 12 -18.64 2.76 -2.89
CA TYR A 12 -18.26 3.65 -1.78
C TYR A 12 -18.15 5.10 -2.24
N LYS A 13 -18.52 5.44 -3.48
CA LYS A 13 -18.47 6.82 -3.95
C LYS A 13 -19.39 7.71 -3.11
N LEU A 14 -18.87 8.84 -2.67
CA LEU A 14 -19.66 9.85 -1.95
C LEU A 14 -20.50 10.63 -2.96
N ASN A 15 -21.70 11.06 -2.54
CA ASN A 15 -22.56 11.91 -3.37
C ASN A 15 -21.83 13.22 -3.74
N GLU A 16 -21.10 13.79 -2.78
CA GLU A 16 -20.28 14.98 -2.96
C GLU A 16 -18.90 14.76 -2.30
N PRO A 17 -17.81 15.28 -2.88
CA PRO A 17 -16.48 15.16 -2.30
C PRO A 17 -16.38 15.89 -0.94
N VAL A 18 -15.71 15.29 0.04
CA VAL A 18 -15.49 15.89 1.35
C VAL A 18 -14.07 16.41 1.51
N LYS A 19 -13.87 17.52 2.23
CA LYS A 19 -12.54 18.04 2.57
C LYS A 19 -12.04 17.36 3.84
N ILE A 20 -10.86 16.77 3.78
CA ILE A 20 -10.20 16.09 4.89
C ILE A 20 -8.93 16.85 5.26
N THR A 21 -8.65 16.89 6.57
CA THR A 21 -7.35 17.28 7.10
C THR A 21 -6.73 16.07 7.81
N ASP A 22 -5.66 15.50 7.26
CA ASP A 22 -4.91 14.39 7.88
C ASP A 22 -3.50 14.87 8.20
N ARG A 23 -3.15 14.94 9.49
CA ARG A 23 -1.82 15.35 9.96
C ARG A 23 -1.32 16.65 9.32
N GLY A 24 -2.20 17.65 9.19
CA GLY A 24 -1.90 18.95 8.58
C GLY A 24 -1.94 18.99 7.06
N ILE A 25 -2.20 17.86 6.39
CA ILE A 25 -2.39 17.80 4.93
C ILE A 25 -3.87 17.93 4.61
N HIS A 26 -4.21 18.88 3.74
CA HIS A 26 -5.57 19.12 3.28
C HIS A 26 -5.80 18.48 1.90
N TYR A 27 -6.84 17.66 1.76
CA TYR A 27 -7.19 17.03 0.49
C TYR A 27 -8.69 16.79 0.35
N GLN A 28 -9.15 16.55 -0.88
CA GLN A 28 -10.53 16.14 -1.17
C GLN A 28 -10.63 14.62 -1.28
N GLN A 29 -11.65 14.06 -0.65
CA GLN A 29 -11.93 12.63 -0.67
C GLN A 29 -13.25 12.38 -1.40
N ASN A 30 -13.20 11.53 -2.43
CA ASN A 30 -14.35 11.19 -3.29
C ASN A 30 -15.04 9.88 -2.90
N TYR A 31 -14.37 9.04 -2.09
CA TYR A 31 -14.85 7.73 -1.70
C TYR A 31 -14.88 7.62 -0.18
N ASN A 32 -15.91 6.97 0.37
CA ASN A 32 -16.05 6.69 1.79
C ASN A 32 -15.14 5.53 2.23
N ILE A 33 -13.84 5.72 2.04
CA ILE A 33 -12.80 4.75 2.37
C ILE A 33 -11.75 5.48 3.22
N ALA A 34 -11.37 4.88 4.33
CA ALA A 34 -10.38 5.44 5.22
C ALA A 34 -9.02 5.56 4.52
N GLY A 35 -8.40 6.73 4.63
CA GLY A 35 -7.02 6.99 4.22
C GLY A 35 -6.19 7.54 5.38
N GLY A 36 -4.91 7.78 5.12
CA GLY A 36 -4.08 8.54 6.05
C GLY A 36 -3.91 7.90 7.43
N GLN A 37 -3.89 8.73 8.48
CA GLN A 37 -3.72 8.27 9.86
C GLN A 37 -4.85 7.34 10.31
N SER A 38 -6.09 7.58 9.89
CA SER A 38 -7.25 6.78 10.29
C SER A 38 -7.11 5.31 9.86
N TRP A 39 -6.70 5.09 8.61
CA TRP A 39 -6.42 3.77 8.07
C TRP A 39 -5.22 3.12 8.77
N SER A 40 -4.12 3.85 8.93
CA SER A 40 -2.91 3.36 9.61
C SER A 40 -3.20 2.87 11.04
N ASN A 41 -4.00 3.65 11.79
CA ASN A 41 -4.46 3.29 13.13
C ASN A 41 -5.35 2.05 13.11
N SER A 42 -6.31 1.99 12.19
CA SER A 42 -7.23 0.85 12.06
C SER A 42 -6.47 -0.45 11.77
N PHE A 43 -5.53 -0.40 10.82
CA PHE A 43 -4.67 -1.54 10.48
C PHE A 43 -3.84 -2.00 11.67
N SER A 44 -3.14 -1.07 12.33
CA SER A 44 -2.27 -1.39 13.47
C SER A 44 -3.05 -1.98 14.63
N LYS A 45 -4.22 -1.42 14.97
CA LYS A 45 -5.10 -1.97 16.00
C LYS A 45 -5.58 -3.38 15.65
N THR A 46 -5.95 -3.62 14.39
CA THR A 46 -6.43 -4.93 13.94
C THR A 46 -5.32 -5.99 13.96
N SER A 47 -4.13 -5.64 13.49
CA SER A 47 -2.94 -6.49 13.58
C SER A 47 -2.63 -6.87 15.02
N ASN A 48 -2.64 -5.91 15.94
CA ASN A 48 -2.41 -6.18 17.36
C ASN A 48 -3.50 -7.10 17.96
N ARG A 49 -4.77 -6.92 17.60
CA ARG A 49 -5.84 -7.83 18.08
C ARG A 49 -5.71 -9.25 17.52
N ALA A 50 -5.30 -9.39 16.26
CA ALA A 50 -5.23 -10.69 15.59
C ALA A 50 -3.94 -11.46 15.92
N PHE A 51 -2.82 -10.74 16.11
CA PHE A 51 -1.49 -11.35 16.18
C PHE A 51 -0.66 -10.92 17.40
N ASN A 52 -1.18 -10.05 18.27
CA ASN A 52 -0.47 -9.45 19.41
C ASN A 52 0.76 -8.61 19.06
N TRP A 53 0.95 -8.28 17.79
CA TRP A 53 1.98 -7.34 17.33
C TRP A 53 1.53 -6.62 16.05
N SER A 54 2.22 -5.53 15.69
CA SER A 54 2.03 -4.86 14.41
C SER A 54 3.31 -4.25 13.87
N ARG A 55 3.58 -4.45 12.58
CA ARG A 55 4.59 -3.72 11.79
C ARG A 55 4.01 -2.45 11.15
N GLY A 56 2.79 -2.06 11.55
CA GLY A 56 2.00 -1.02 10.89
C GLY A 56 1.66 -1.37 9.44
N ALA A 57 1.02 -0.43 8.75
CA ALA A 57 0.70 -0.59 7.34
C ALA A 57 1.95 -0.74 6.44
N HIS A 58 3.11 -0.26 6.90
CA HIS A 58 4.37 -0.40 6.17
C HIS A 58 4.78 -1.86 5.98
N GLY A 59 4.39 -2.76 6.91
CA GLY A 59 4.59 -4.20 6.74
C GLY A 59 3.98 -4.76 5.45
N LEU A 60 2.86 -4.20 4.98
CA LEU A 60 2.27 -4.61 3.68
C LEU A 60 3.18 -4.31 2.50
N ARG A 61 3.93 -3.20 2.57
CA ARG A 61 4.88 -2.80 1.51
C ARG A 61 6.11 -3.71 1.50
N HIS A 62 6.57 -4.16 2.68
CA HIS A 62 7.60 -5.21 2.79
C HIS A 62 7.11 -6.53 2.17
N THR A 63 5.94 -7.01 2.60
CA THR A 63 5.37 -8.25 2.07
C THR A 63 5.17 -8.17 0.55
N TYR A 64 4.67 -7.04 0.04
CA TYR A 64 4.56 -6.83 -1.41
C TYR A 64 5.91 -7.00 -2.11
N ALA A 65 6.97 -6.31 -1.66
CA ALA A 65 8.29 -6.42 -2.28
C ALA A 65 8.83 -7.86 -2.26
N GLN A 66 8.70 -8.53 -1.11
CA GLN A 66 9.20 -9.88 -0.90
C GLN A 66 8.45 -10.91 -1.77
N GLU A 67 7.12 -10.86 -1.79
CA GLU A 67 6.33 -11.77 -2.62
C GLU A 67 6.52 -11.47 -4.11
N ARG A 68 6.60 -10.19 -4.48
CA ARG A 68 6.78 -9.79 -5.87
C ARG A 68 8.12 -10.24 -6.45
N MET A 69 9.20 -10.19 -5.65
CA MET A 69 10.49 -10.74 -6.04
C MET A 69 10.44 -12.26 -6.29
N LYS A 70 9.53 -13.00 -5.64
CA LYS A 70 9.33 -14.45 -5.88
C LYS A 70 8.49 -14.71 -7.13
N GLU A 71 7.57 -13.82 -7.46
CA GLU A 71 6.64 -13.96 -8.60
C GLU A 71 7.27 -13.58 -9.95
N ILE A 72 8.15 -12.57 -9.96
CA ILE A 72 8.75 -12.07 -11.20
C ILE A 72 9.68 -13.13 -11.80
N ARG A 73 9.40 -13.47 -13.06
CA ARG A 73 10.30 -14.28 -13.89
C ARG A 73 11.10 -13.34 -14.78
N ALA A 74 12.26 -12.93 -14.28
CA ALA A 74 13.24 -12.15 -15.03
C ALA A 74 14.49 -12.99 -15.31
N GLU A 75 15.28 -12.58 -16.30
CA GLU A 75 16.53 -13.24 -16.66
C GLU A 75 17.57 -13.14 -15.53
N THR A 76 17.57 -12.03 -14.78
CA THR A 76 18.47 -11.81 -13.65
C THR A 76 17.73 -11.21 -12.45
N GLN A 77 18.34 -11.36 -11.27
CA GLN A 77 17.81 -10.81 -10.03
C GLN A 77 17.82 -9.27 -10.04
N GLU A 78 18.80 -8.65 -10.71
CA GLU A 78 18.91 -7.19 -10.87
C GLU A 78 17.75 -6.63 -11.69
N ILE A 79 17.33 -7.34 -12.75
CA ILE A 79 16.16 -6.95 -13.54
C ILE A 79 14.89 -7.06 -12.70
N ALA A 80 14.72 -8.16 -11.96
CA ALA A 80 13.59 -8.33 -11.05
C ALA A 80 13.53 -7.20 -10.00
N LEU A 81 14.66 -6.89 -9.38
CA LEU A 81 14.77 -5.81 -8.38
C LEU A 81 14.45 -4.44 -8.98
N THR A 82 14.85 -4.20 -10.23
CA THR A 82 14.52 -2.96 -10.95
C THR A 82 13.03 -2.83 -11.19
N ILE A 83 12.35 -3.91 -11.59
CA ILE A 83 10.90 -3.94 -11.78
C ILE A 83 10.20 -3.65 -10.44
N VAL A 84 10.53 -4.38 -9.37
CA VAL A 84 9.91 -4.17 -8.05
C VAL A 84 10.18 -2.76 -7.53
N SER A 85 11.39 -2.22 -7.75
CA SER A 85 11.72 -0.84 -7.38
C SER A 85 10.83 0.20 -8.06
N GLN A 86 10.50 0.00 -9.35
CA GLN A 86 9.58 0.87 -10.06
C GLN A 86 8.14 0.70 -9.57
N GLU A 87 7.67 -0.54 -9.38
CA GLU A 87 6.33 -0.83 -8.85
C GLU A 87 6.12 -0.22 -7.45
N MET A 88 7.17 -0.23 -6.62
CA MET A 88 7.16 0.42 -5.31
C MET A 88 7.31 1.95 -5.40
N GLY A 89 7.78 2.50 -6.52
CA GLY A 89 8.05 3.93 -6.68
C GLY A 89 9.37 4.40 -6.05
N HIS A 90 10.33 3.51 -5.81
CA HIS A 90 11.69 3.91 -5.36
C HIS A 90 12.55 4.41 -6.51
N PHE A 91 12.38 3.85 -7.72
CA PHE A 91 13.19 4.11 -8.92
C PHE A 91 14.70 3.91 -8.75
N ARG A 92 15.12 3.30 -7.63
CA ARG A 92 16.49 3.03 -7.22
C ARG A 92 16.54 1.64 -6.57
N PRO A 93 17.01 0.60 -7.27
CA PRO A 93 16.89 -0.81 -6.83
C PRO A 93 17.52 -1.11 -5.47
N ASP A 94 18.61 -0.42 -5.14
CA ASP A 94 19.32 -0.51 -3.86
C ASP A 94 18.44 -0.16 -2.66
N ILE A 95 17.51 0.80 -2.80
CA ILE A 95 16.55 1.13 -1.74
C ILE A 95 15.61 -0.06 -1.49
N THR A 96 15.16 -0.76 -2.53
CA THR A 96 14.26 -1.91 -2.41
C THR A 96 14.87 -3.05 -1.59
N LEU A 97 16.21 -3.17 -1.54
CA LEU A 97 16.88 -4.17 -0.70
C LEU A 97 16.54 -4.03 0.79
N THR A 98 16.25 -2.83 1.29
CA THR A 98 15.80 -2.65 2.69
C THR A 98 14.48 -3.36 3.00
N TYR A 99 13.69 -3.69 1.97
CA TYR A 99 12.42 -4.40 2.11
C TYR A 99 12.54 -5.92 2.05
N LEU A 100 13.70 -6.44 1.64
CA LEU A 100 13.94 -7.88 1.45
C LEU A 100 14.60 -8.58 2.64
N ARG A 101 14.60 -7.94 3.82
CA ARG A 101 15.14 -8.48 5.07
C ARG A 101 14.16 -9.41 5.77
#